data_AF-A0A2E1CVN3-F1
#
_entry.id   AF-A0A2E1CVN3-F1
#
_cell.length_a   1.000
_cell.length_b   1.000
_cell.length_c   1.000
_cell.angle_alpha   90.00
_cell.angle_beta   90.00
_cell.angle_gamma   90.00
#
_symmetry.space_group_name_H-M   'P 1'
#
loop_
_entity.id
_entity.type
_entity.pdbx_description
1 polymer ?
#
loop_
_entity_poly.entity_id
_entity_poly.type
_entity_poly.pdbx_seq_one_letter_code
_entity_poly.pdbx_strand_id
1 'polypeptide(L)'
;MVEIHRTEVPTYPALLLSGIDSLYVSYYLDGLALDWDELSFQKEKLRQDPRSEFLSLRLGGEEWALSASGSYPYRYVLRNPYFTVKLAEANQPNCYVQYLSEGLWKKGEAWLNQRLENWFKKLGVQKTRVESVSRVDLAFDFHLPEMDFTAESFVTRAKKDAQWRDSGKVQTFVMGKGAIVVRVYDKVAEIEQQSQKYWFYDLWGQKAEVWRVEFQVRKDKLKAIGINRLEDLRAFKGDLLRELATQHTSLRLPTGDQNRSRWPYHPLWMALLEAIEHEPQTGLIATARGDISNVLTLERQLRSLYGDLKAVGSVLSLMQGKEEPIAFIRLLELLPSMLSRTHQDTVWRNDVGQRMKKRRLGQ
;
A
#
# COMPACT_ATOMS: atom_id res chain seq x y z
N MET A 1 43.70 29.96 22.11
CA MET A 1 43.42 28.91 21.12
C MET A 1 41.92 28.88 20.91
N VAL A 2 41.47 29.16 19.69
CA VAL A 2 40.05 29.20 19.32
C VAL A 2 39.55 27.76 19.25
N GLU A 3 38.58 27.41 20.08
CA GLU A 3 37.85 26.15 19.94
C GLU A 3 37.01 26.21 18.67
N ILE A 4 37.45 25.44 17.67
CA ILE A 4 36.70 25.21 16.45
C ILE A 4 35.53 24.30 16.84
N HIS A 5 34.37 24.91 17.09
CA HIS A 5 33.11 24.18 17.01
C HIS A 5 32.98 23.63 15.59
N ARG A 6 33.28 22.34 15.42
CA ARG A 6 32.77 21.58 14.27
C ARG A 6 31.27 21.46 14.48
N THR A 7 30.51 22.41 13.96
CA THR A 7 29.11 22.18 13.62
C THR A 7 29.10 21.02 12.63
N GLU A 8 28.64 19.85 13.09
CA GLU A 8 28.29 18.75 12.19
C GLU A 8 27.31 19.31 11.16
N VAL A 9 27.76 19.42 9.91
CA VAL A 9 26.88 19.77 8.80
C VAL A 9 25.88 18.61 8.69
N PRO A 10 24.56 18.85 8.78
CA PRO A 10 23.60 17.77 8.60
C PRO A 10 23.84 17.12 7.23
N THR A 11 24.02 15.81 7.19
CA THR A 11 24.10 15.07 5.93
C THR A 11 22.73 15.08 5.29
N TYR A 12 22.53 15.98 4.34
CA TYR A 12 21.34 16.01 3.50
C TYR A 12 21.47 15.00 2.36
N PRO A 13 20.35 14.42 1.90
CA PRO A 13 18.98 14.60 2.39
C PRO A 13 18.60 13.72 3.58
N ALA A 14 17.76 14.24 4.48
CA ALA A 14 17.30 13.57 5.69
C ALA A 14 15.84 13.14 5.58
N LEU A 15 15.51 11.90 5.94
CA LEU A 15 14.13 11.40 5.96
C LEU A 15 13.35 12.07 7.10
N LEU A 16 12.20 12.66 6.77
CA LEU A 16 11.28 13.26 7.74
C LEU A 16 10.12 12.30 8.06
N LEU A 17 9.50 11.73 7.04
CA LEU A 17 8.35 10.83 7.18
C LEU A 17 8.37 9.77 6.08
N SER A 18 7.88 8.57 6.40
CA SER A 18 7.54 7.54 5.41
C SER A 18 6.20 6.89 5.75
N GLY A 19 5.45 6.48 4.73
CA GLY A 19 4.14 5.88 4.95
C GLY A 19 3.31 5.65 3.69
N ILE A 20 2.04 5.31 3.90
CA ILE A 20 1.04 5.19 2.84
C ILE A 20 0.32 6.54 2.73
N ASP A 21 0.39 7.20 1.58
CA ASP A 21 -0.30 8.47 1.35
C ASP A 21 -1.73 8.28 0.85
N SER A 22 -2.01 7.19 0.16
CA SER A 22 -3.36 6.79 -0.25
C SER A 22 -3.44 5.29 -0.47
N LEU A 23 -4.58 4.69 -0.09
CA LEU A 23 -4.80 3.26 -0.24
C LEU A 23 -6.23 3.01 -0.71
N TYR A 24 -6.38 2.14 -1.71
CA TYR A 24 -7.66 1.83 -2.33
C TYR A 24 -7.96 0.35 -2.20
N VAL A 25 -9.11 0.02 -1.61
CA VAL A 25 -9.49 -1.35 -1.27
C VAL A 25 -10.93 -1.61 -1.72
N SER A 26 -11.13 -2.75 -2.35
CA SER A 26 -12.44 -3.28 -2.72
C SER A 26 -12.90 -4.30 -1.69
N TYR A 27 -14.12 -4.16 -1.20
CA TYR A 27 -14.80 -5.07 -0.30
C TYR A 27 -16.01 -5.71 -0.99
N TYR A 28 -16.26 -6.97 -0.65
CA TYR A 28 -17.37 -7.77 -1.16
C TYR A 28 -18.30 -8.05 0.01
N LEU A 29 -19.46 -7.42 0.03
CA LEU A 29 -20.41 -7.47 1.15
C LEU A 29 -21.66 -8.27 0.71
N ASP A 30 -22.28 -9.00 1.63
CA ASP A 30 -23.47 -9.86 1.43
C ASP A 30 -24.76 -9.09 1.12
N GLY A 31 -24.64 -7.78 1.13
CA GLY A 31 -25.69 -6.80 1.00
C GLY A 31 -25.24 -5.62 1.84
N LEU A 32 -25.83 -4.47 1.61
CA LEU A 32 -25.79 -3.44 2.63
C LEU A 32 -27.20 -3.38 3.20
N ALA A 33 -27.36 -3.58 4.51
CA ALA A 33 -28.64 -3.37 5.21
C ALA A 33 -28.91 -1.86 5.33
N LEU A 34 -28.76 -1.17 4.20
CA LEU A 34 -29.03 0.23 4.02
C LEU A 34 -30.45 0.34 3.50
N ASP A 35 -31.13 1.37 3.96
CA ASP A 35 -32.32 1.86 3.30
C ASP A 35 -31.90 2.56 2.00
N TRP A 36 -31.84 1.79 0.91
CA TRP A 36 -31.44 2.26 -0.40
C TRP A 36 -32.43 3.25 -1.01
N ASP A 37 -33.70 3.15 -0.63
CA ASP A 37 -34.75 4.05 -1.05
C ASP A 37 -34.58 5.41 -0.38
N GLU A 38 -34.32 5.43 0.92
CA GLU A 38 -33.98 6.66 1.65
C GLU A 38 -32.69 7.30 1.11
N LEU A 39 -31.63 6.51 0.89
CA LEU A 39 -30.40 7.03 0.27
C LEU A 39 -30.64 7.58 -1.14
N SER A 40 -31.52 6.95 -1.91
CA SER A 40 -31.92 7.43 -3.24
C SER A 40 -32.67 8.76 -3.15
N PHE A 41 -33.62 8.85 -2.23
CA PHE A 41 -34.42 10.05 -2.00
C PHE A 41 -33.55 11.23 -1.55
N GLN A 42 -32.69 11.03 -0.56
CA GLN A 42 -31.76 12.06 -0.07
C GLN A 42 -30.81 12.56 -1.16
N LYS A 43 -30.30 11.65 -1.98
CA LYS A 43 -29.44 12.01 -3.12
C LYS A 43 -30.19 12.81 -4.19
N GLU A 44 -31.45 12.45 -4.48
CA GLU A 44 -32.25 13.17 -5.48
C GLU A 44 -32.64 14.56 -4.98
N LYS A 45 -32.98 14.69 -3.69
CA LYS A 45 -33.18 15.99 -3.04
C LYS A 45 -31.94 16.88 -3.16
N LEU A 46 -30.75 16.32 -2.92
CA LEU A 46 -29.48 17.06 -3.04
C LEU A 46 -29.22 17.52 -4.49
N ARG A 47 -29.57 16.71 -5.50
CA ARG A 47 -29.43 17.10 -6.91
C ARG A 47 -30.32 18.27 -7.32
N GLN A 48 -31.44 18.45 -6.63
CA GLN A 48 -32.35 19.57 -6.87
C GLN A 48 -31.89 20.88 -6.22
N ASP A 49 -30.88 20.82 -5.34
CA ASP A 49 -30.25 22.01 -4.75
C ASP A 49 -28.82 22.21 -5.31
N PRO A 50 -28.65 22.99 -6.39
CA PRO A 50 -27.35 23.18 -7.03
C PRO A 50 -26.35 23.97 -6.18
N ARG A 51 -26.76 24.54 -5.03
CA ARG A 51 -25.86 25.25 -4.12
C ARG A 51 -25.17 24.32 -3.12
N SER A 52 -25.68 23.09 -2.97
CA SER A 52 -25.19 22.13 -1.99
C SER A 52 -24.38 21.03 -2.68
N GLU A 53 -23.08 20.95 -2.42
CA GLU A 53 -22.21 19.91 -3.00
C GLU A 53 -22.41 18.53 -2.34
N PHE A 54 -22.86 18.52 -1.08
CA PHE A 54 -23.06 17.32 -0.28
C PHE A 54 -24.20 17.47 0.72
N LEU A 55 -24.70 16.33 1.22
CA LEU A 55 -25.64 16.23 2.33
C LEU A 55 -24.98 15.51 3.51
N SER A 56 -25.11 16.06 4.71
CA SER A 56 -24.68 15.39 5.94
C SER A 56 -25.65 14.26 6.30
N LEU A 57 -25.13 13.05 6.44
CA LEU A 57 -25.87 11.84 6.77
C LEU A 57 -25.17 11.09 7.92
N ARG A 58 -25.95 10.62 8.89
CA ARG A 58 -25.45 9.69 9.90
C ARG A 58 -25.78 8.26 9.49
N LEU A 59 -24.76 7.43 9.32
CA LEU A 59 -24.92 6.06 8.84
C LEU A 59 -23.94 5.10 9.51
N GLY A 60 -24.45 4.01 10.10
CA GLY A 60 -23.62 3.06 10.85
C GLY A 60 -22.89 3.68 12.05
N GLY A 61 -23.46 4.75 12.62
CA GLY A 61 -22.88 5.51 13.73
C GLY A 61 -21.73 6.45 13.35
N GLU A 62 -21.44 6.62 12.06
CA GLU A 62 -20.45 7.56 11.51
C GLU A 62 -21.17 8.73 10.83
N GLU A 63 -20.52 9.88 10.75
CA GLU A 63 -20.97 11.04 9.97
C GLU A 63 -20.33 11.03 8.59
N TRP A 64 -21.16 11.26 7.57
CA TRP A 64 -20.77 11.22 6.17
C TRP A 64 -21.29 12.43 5.43
N ALA A 65 -20.46 12.95 4.52
CA ALA A 65 -20.89 13.81 3.43
C ALA A 65 -21.27 12.93 2.23
N LEU A 66 -22.57 12.82 1.95
CA LEU A 66 -23.11 12.15 0.76
C LEU A 66 -23.02 13.08 -0.45
N SER A 67 -22.37 12.65 -1.52
CA SER A 67 -22.25 13.43 -2.77
C SER A 67 -23.50 13.33 -3.66
N ALA A 68 -23.83 14.43 -4.36
CA ALA A 68 -24.92 14.47 -5.34
C ALA A 68 -24.69 13.56 -6.56
N SER A 69 -23.42 13.35 -6.92
CA SER A 69 -22.98 12.50 -8.02
C SER A 69 -22.41 11.17 -7.53
N GLY A 70 -22.61 10.13 -8.35
CA GLY A 70 -21.95 8.84 -8.16
C GLY A 70 -20.58 8.80 -8.82
N SER A 71 -19.92 7.66 -8.77
CA SER A 71 -18.70 7.37 -9.51
C SER A 71 -18.83 5.98 -10.11
N TYR A 72 -19.15 5.91 -11.42
CA TYR A 72 -19.42 4.65 -12.11
C TYR A 72 -18.39 3.56 -11.78
N PRO A 73 -18.82 2.32 -11.46
CA PRO A 73 -20.20 1.82 -11.41
C PRO A 73 -20.95 2.09 -10.08
N TYR A 74 -20.35 2.84 -9.15
CA TYR A 74 -20.90 3.09 -7.82
C TYR A 74 -21.88 4.26 -7.82
N ARG A 75 -23.11 4.00 -7.38
CA ARG A 75 -24.17 5.01 -7.35
C ARG A 75 -23.97 6.00 -6.20
N TYR A 76 -23.47 5.57 -5.06
CA TYR A 76 -23.35 6.41 -3.86
C TYR A 76 -21.89 6.66 -3.50
N VAL A 77 -21.57 7.89 -3.11
CA VAL A 77 -20.24 8.29 -2.65
C VAL A 77 -20.40 9.00 -1.32
N LEU A 78 -19.84 8.40 -0.27
CA LEU A 78 -19.78 8.92 1.08
C LEU A 78 -18.36 9.37 1.37
N ARG A 79 -18.20 10.53 2.00
CA ARG A 79 -16.89 11.09 2.35
C ARG A 79 -16.84 11.51 3.80
N ASN A 80 -15.69 11.31 4.42
CA ASN A 80 -15.29 11.97 5.65
C ASN A 80 -13.76 12.22 5.58
N PRO A 81 -13.12 12.81 6.60
CA PRO A 81 -11.68 13.09 6.55
C PRO A 81 -10.78 11.86 6.36
N TYR A 82 -11.27 10.66 6.66
CA TYR A 82 -10.49 9.42 6.64
C TYR A 82 -10.78 8.52 5.44
N PHE A 83 -11.99 8.59 4.90
CA PHE A 83 -12.45 7.69 3.86
C PHE A 83 -13.24 8.41 2.78
N THR A 84 -13.07 7.94 1.54
CA THR A 84 -14.12 8.02 0.51
C THR A 84 -14.64 6.61 0.26
N VAL A 85 -15.90 6.36 0.59
CA VAL A 85 -16.57 5.08 0.40
C VAL A 85 -17.52 5.19 -0.78
N LYS A 86 -17.36 4.32 -1.77
CA LYS A 86 -18.23 4.22 -2.94
C LYS A 86 -19.04 2.94 -2.86
N LEU A 87 -20.35 3.05 -2.96
CA LEU A 87 -21.28 1.93 -2.79
C LEU A 87 -22.11 1.69 -4.04
N ALA A 88 -22.34 0.41 -4.33
CA ALA A 88 -23.22 -0.07 -5.38
C ALA A 88 -24.08 -1.20 -4.81
N GLU A 89 -25.32 -1.29 -5.24
CA GLU A 89 -26.24 -2.31 -4.73
C GLU A 89 -25.97 -3.69 -5.36
N ALA A 90 -25.89 -3.74 -6.70
CA ALA A 90 -25.77 -5.00 -7.46
C ALA A 90 -24.35 -5.29 -8.01
N ASN A 91 -23.41 -4.34 -7.92
CA ASN A 91 -22.06 -4.55 -8.44
C ASN A 91 -21.22 -5.37 -7.45
N GLN A 92 -20.31 -6.22 -7.93
CA GLN A 92 -19.33 -6.90 -7.06
C GLN A 92 -17.91 -6.62 -7.58
N PRO A 93 -17.03 -5.96 -6.80
CA PRO A 93 -17.23 -5.50 -5.42
C PRO A 93 -18.29 -4.38 -5.30
N ASN A 94 -19.11 -4.45 -4.25
CA ASN A 94 -20.16 -3.45 -3.96
C ASN A 94 -19.68 -2.28 -3.12
N CYS A 95 -18.51 -2.39 -2.49
CA CYS A 95 -17.92 -1.34 -1.66
C CYS A 95 -16.47 -1.08 -2.08
N TYR A 96 -16.18 0.14 -2.51
CA TYR A 96 -14.85 0.58 -2.89
C TYR A 96 -14.42 1.75 -2.00
N VAL A 97 -13.38 1.54 -1.22
CA VAL A 97 -12.93 2.48 -0.20
C VAL A 97 -11.58 3.03 -0.57
N GLN A 98 -11.47 4.36 -0.59
CA GLN A 98 -10.21 5.06 -0.53
C GLN A 98 -9.96 5.48 0.92
N TYR A 99 -8.86 5.00 1.48
CA TYR A 99 -8.27 5.49 2.71
C TYR A 99 -7.49 6.76 2.36
N LEU A 100 -7.83 7.87 3.00
CA LEU A 100 -7.30 9.19 2.69
C LEU A 100 -6.02 9.48 3.47
N SER A 101 -5.15 10.32 2.89
CA SER A 101 -3.85 10.70 3.47
C SER A 101 -3.96 11.13 4.92
N GLU A 102 -4.94 11.97 5.27
CA GLU A 102 -5.05 12.49 6.63
C GLU A 102 -5.23 11.38 7.67
N GLY A 103 -6.12 10.43 7.41
CA GLY A 103 -6.30 9.28 8.29
C GLY A 103 -5.06 8.39 8.32
N LEU A 104 -4.46 8.14 7.16
CA LEU A 104 -3.32 7.23 7.04
C LEU A 104 -2.10 7.74 7.81
N TRP A 105 -1.77 9.03 7.68
CA TRP A 105 -0.64 9.64 8.38
C TRP A 105 -0.91 9.83 9.87
N LYS A 106 -2.14 10.20 10.28
CA LYS A 106 -2.45 10.47 11.70
C LYS A 106 -2.76 9.22 12.53
N LYS A 107 -3.26 8.15 11.92
CA LYS A 107 -3.78 6.96 12.64
C LYS A 107 -3.19 5.63 12.16
N GLY A 108 -2.66 5.59 10.94
CA GLY A 108 -2.17 4.36 10.34
C GLY A 108 -3.27 3.48 9.74
N GLU A 109 -2.87 2.66 8.77
CA GLU A 109 -3.77 1.78 8.02
C GLU A 109 -4.50 0.77 8.91
N ALA A 110 -3.82 0.16 9.89
CA ALA A 110 -4.42 -0.86 10.74
C ALA A 110 -5.59 -0.31 11.58
N TRP A 111 -5.44 0.89 12.14
CA TRP A 111 -6.49 1.54 12.91
C TRP A 111 -7.68 1.92 12.01
N LEU A 112 -7.40 2.47 10.82
CA LEU A 112 -8.44 2.81 9.85
C LEU A 112 -9.21 1.57 9.40
N ASN A 113 -8.51 0.48 9.10
CA ASN A 113 -9.16 -0.77 8.71
C ASN A 113 -10.04 -1.28 9.84
N GLN A 114 -9.57 -1.27 11.10
CA GLN A 114 -10.40 -1.66 12.25
C GLN A 114 -11.64 -0.76 12.42
N ARG A 115 -11.51 0.55 12.18
CA ARG A 115 -12.64 1.48 12.21
C ARG A 115 -13.67 1.14 11.13
N LEU A 116 -13.21 0.84 9.91
CA LEU A 116 -14.07 0.44 8.80
C LEU A 116 -14.76 -0.91 9.07
N GLU A 117 -14.05 -1.89 9.64
CA GLU A 117 -14.64 -3.17 10.07
C GLU A 117 -15.74 -2.97 11.12
N ASN A 118 -15.52 -2.07 12.08
CA ASN A 118 -16.54 -1.74 13.08
C ASN A 118 -17.75 -1.04 12.46
N TRP A 119 -17.53 -0.20 11.43
CA TRP A 119 -18.61 0.42 10.68
C TRP A 119 -19.45 -0.63 9.93
N PHE A 120 -18.82 -1.60 9.24
CA PHE A 120 -19.52 -2.73 8.63
C PHE A 120 -20.36 -3.52 9.64
N LYS A 121 -19.81 -3.82 10.82
CA LYS A 121 -20.56 -4.49 11.89
C LYS A 121 -21.79 -3.70 12.34
N LYS A 122 -21.67 -2.38 12.50
CA LYS A 122 -22.80 -1.50 12.88
C LYS A 122 -23.86 -1.39 11.80
N LEU A 123 -23.48 -1.59 10.53
CA LEU A 123 -24.42 -1.72 9.42
C LEU A 123 -25.07 -3.10 9.34
N GLY A 124 -24.62 -4.08 10.13
CA GLY A 124 -25.13 -5.44 10.07
C GLY A 124 -24.73 -6.20 8.79
N VAL A 125 -23.61 -5.81 8.16
CA VAL A 125 -23.15 -6.39 6.88
C VAL A 125 -21.92 -7.26 7.09
N GLN A 126 -21.80 -8.32 6.29
CA GLN A 126 -20.66 -9.23 6.36
C GLN A 126 -19.87 -9.26 5.05
N LYS A 127 -18.57 -9.48 5.18
CA LYS A 127 -17.71 -9.73 4.02
C LYS A 127 -17.96 -11.13 3.47
N THR A 128 -18.39 -11.24 2.23
CA THR A 128 -18.58 -12.50 1.51
C THR A 128 -17.28 -13.04 0.91
N ARG A 129 -16.28 -12.17 0.72
CA ARG A 129 -14.94 -12.52 0.21
C ARG A 129 -13.89 -11.66 0.88
N VAL A 130 -12.65 -12.12 0.81
CA VAL A 130 -11.47 -11.33 1.20
C VAL A 130 -11.38 -10.06 0.36
N GLU A 131 -10.97 -8.96 0.99
CA GLU A 131 -10.80 -7.67 0.34
C GLU A 131 -9.67 -7.68 -0.70
N SER A 132 -9.74 -6.76 -1.66
CA SER A 132 -8.74 -6.62 -2.72
C SER A 132 -8.14 -5.22 -2.76
N VAL A 133 -6.82 -5.11 -2.62
CA VAL A 133 -6.08 -3.87 -2.80
C VAL A 133 -6.01 -3.53 -4.29
N SER A 134 -6.51 -2.35 -4.65
CA SER A 134 -6.58 -1.88 -6.04
C SER A 134 -5.55 -0.82 -6.37
N ARG A 135 -5.06 -0.09 -5.37
CA ARG A 135 -3.97 0.88 -5.52
C ARG A 135 -3.38 1.21 -4.16
N VAL A 136 -2.09 1.45 -4.12
CA VAL A 136 -1.37 2.01 -2.97
C VAL A 136 -0.42 3.09 -3.48
N ASP A 137 -0.33 4.18 -2.73
CA ASP A 137 0.64 5.26 -2.94
C ASP A 137 1.54 5.29 -1.69
N LEU A 138 2.81 4.92 -1.87
CA LEU A 138 3.81 4.87 -0.80
C LEU A 138 4.70 6.11 -0.91
N ALA A 139 4.86 6.86 0.17
CA ALA A 139 5.48 8.17 0.18
C ALA A 139 6.63 8.25 1.18
N PHE A 140 7.68 8.98 0.80
CA PHE A 140 8.84 9.32 1.60
C PHE A 140 9.09 10.82 1.47
N ASP A 141 9.04 11.53 2.58
CA ASP A 141 9.31 12.95 2.67
C ASP A 141 10.73 13.15 3.14
N PHE A 142 11.50 13.92 2.37
CA PHE A 142 12.88 14.25 2.69
C PHE A 142 13.01 15.75 2.86
N HIS A 143 13.77 16.14 3.86
CA HIS A 143 14.34 17.47 3.92
C HIS A 143 15.45 17.58 2.86
N LEU A 144 15.22 18.45 1.88
CA LEU A 144 16.10 18.67 0.74
C LEU A 144 16.10 20.18 0.39
N PRO A 145 17.07 20.95 0.92
CA PRO A 145 17.16 22.40 0.70
C PRO A 145 17.57 22.77 -0.72
N GLU A 146 18.39 21.94 -1.37
CA GLU A 146 18.86 22.16 -2.74
C GLU A 146 18.41 21.01 -3.65
N MET A 147 17.83 21.35 -4.80
CA MET A 147 17.52 20.40 -5.86
C MET A 147 18.62 20.46 -6.92
N ASP A 148 19.54 19.50 -6.86
CA ASP A 148 20.73 19.37 -7.71
C ASP A 148 20.58 18.32 -8.83
N PHE A 149 19.32 18.00 -9.19
CA PHE A 149 19.01 17.04 -10.25
C PHE A 149 17.97 17.55 -11.25
N THR A 150 18.02 16.98 -12.46
CA THR A 150 17.10 17.29 -13.56
C THR A 150 16.38 16.04 -14.04
N ALA A 151 15.54 16.14 -15.08
CA ALA A 151 14.88 14.98 -15.66
C ALA A 151 15.90 13.93 -16.16
N GLU A 152 17.05 14.39 -16.65
CA GLU A 152 18.17 13.57 -17.14
C GLU A 152 18.87 12.80 -16.02
N SER A 153 18.65 13.15 -14.75
CA SER A 153 19.17 12.38 -13.61
C SER A 153 18.35 11.10 -13.35
N PHE A 154 17.14 10.98 -13.89
CA PHE A 154 16.28 9.81 -13.68
C PHE A 154 16.53 8.70 -14.71
N VAL A 155 16.92 7.52 -14.23
CA VAL A 155 17.00 6.30 -15.03
C VAL A 155 15.77 5.45 -14.75
N THR A 156 14.92 5.24 -15.76
CA THR A 156 13.62 4.60 -15.58
C THR A 156 13.28 3.61 -16.70
N ARG A 157 12.52 2.55 -16.37
CA ARG A 157 11.87 1.63 -17.32
C ARG A 157 10.58 2.20 -17.90
N ALA A 158 10.05 3.29 -17.31
CA ALA A 158 8.86 3.95 -17.82
C ALA A 158 9.10 4.49 -19.23
N LYS A 159 8.15 4.25 -20.14
CA LYS A 159 8.19 4.80 -21.50
C LYS A 159 7.77 6.27 -21.58
N LYS A 160 7.11 6.77 -20.54
CA LYS A 160 6.58 8.13 -20.47
C LYS A 160 7.01 8.76 -19.16
N ASP A 161 7.48 9.97 -19.25
CA ASP A 161 7.79 10.86 -18.14
C ASP A 161 7.19 12.25 -18.41
N ALA A 162 7.16 13.07 -17.38
CA ALA A 162 6.71 14.45 -17.46
C ALA A 162 7.36 15.28 -16.35
N GLN A 163 7.50 16.57 -16.62
CA GLN A 163 8.05 17.56 -15.69
C GLN A 163 7.12 18.77 -15.64
N TRP A 164 6.81 19.23 -14.44
CA TRP A 164 6.06 20.46 -14.20
C TRP A 164 6.95 21.51 -13.56
N ARG A 165 6.75 22.74 -14.02
CA ARG A 165 7.46 23.92 -13.58
C ARG A 165 6.48 25.01 -13.22
N ASP A 166 6.82 25.78 -12.20
CA ASP A 166 6.14 27.01 -11.85
C ASP A 166 7.18 28.14 -11.83
N SER A 167 6.86 29.25 -12.51
CA SER A 167 7.73 30.42 -12.61
C SER A 167 9.18 30.09 -13.01
N GLY A 168 9.35 29.11 -13.91
CA GLY A 168 10.66 28.65 -14.41
C GLY A 168 11.39 27.63 -13.53
N LYS A 169 10.94 27.39 -12.30
CA LYS A 169 11.53 26.40 -11.38
C LYS A 169 10.83 25.05 -11.48
N VAL A 170 11.60 23.98 -11.43
CA VAL A 170 11.04 22.62 -11.44
C VAL A 170 10.45 22.31 -10.08
N GLN A 171 9.22 21.78 -10.08
CA GLN A 171 8.53 21.41 -8.85
C GLN A 171 8.13 19.93 -8.84
N THR A 172 8.02 19.28 -10.00
CA THR A 172 7.54 17.89 -10.05
C THR A 172 8.12 17.15 -11.23
N PHE A 173 8.66 15.98 -10.97
CA PHE A 173 9.02 14.95 -11.94
C PHE A 173 8.06 13.77 -11.79
N VAL A 174 7.59 13.22 -12.91
CA VAL A 174 6.76 12.02 -12.94
C VAL A 174 7.34 11.03 -13.93
N MET A 175 7.56 9.80 -13.48
CA MET A 175 8.04 8.69 -14.29
C MET A 175 6.98 7.60 -14.30
N GLY A 176 6.39 7.36 -15.47
CA GLY A 176 5.37 6.34 -15.68
C GLY A 176 3.95 6.88 -15.82
N LYS A 177 3.05 5.96 -16.19
CA LYS A 177 1.60 6.20 -16.29
C LYS A 177 0.89 4.88 -16.00
N GLY A 178 -0.29 4.96 -15.38
CA GLY A 178 -1.15 3.80 -15.19
C GLY A 178 -0.68 2.91 -14.04
N ALA A 179 -0.10 1.75 -14.37
CA ALA A 179 0.17 0.67 -13.41
C ALA A 179 1.21 1.05 -12.34
N ILE A 180 2.27 1.75 -12.73
CA ILE A 180 3.29 2.30 -11.84
C ILE A 180 3.49 3.76 -12.23
N VAL A 181 3.50 4.63 -11.22
CA VAL A 181 3.85 6.04 -11.37
C VAL A 181 4.75 6.42 -10.21
N VAL A 182 5.95 6.91 -10.51
CA VAL A 182 6.88 7.44 -9.52
C VAL A 182 6.86 8.96 -9.63
N ARG A 183 6.69 9.66 -8.51
CA ARG A 183 6.73 11.13 -8.46
C ARG A 183 7.84 11.59 -7.53
N VAL A 184 8.56 12.62 -7.94
CA VAL A 184 9.50 13.35 -7.07
C VAL A 184 9.14 14.81 -7.17
N TYR A 185 8.68 15.41 -6.08
CA TYR A 185 8.10 16.75 -6.12
C TYR A 185 8.28 17.57 -4.85
N ASP A 186 8.28 18.88 -5.00
CA ASP A 186 8.24 19.86 -3.92
C ASP A 186 6.88 19.76 -3.22
N LYS A 187 6.87 19.15 -2.04
CA LYS A 187 5.64 18.90 -1.30
C LYS A 187 5.12 20.16 -0.62
N VAL A 188 6.01 21.09 -0.29
CA VAL A 188 5.63 22.38 0.30
C VAL A 188 4.87 23.19 -0.73
N ALA A 189 5.40 23.33 -1.94
CA ALA A 189 4.72 23.99 -3.05
C ALA A 189 3.36 23.34 -3.36
N GLU A 190 3.28 22.00 -3.36
CA GLU A 190 2.01 21.30 -3.58
C GLU A 190 0.97 21.59 -2.49
N ILE A 191 1.37 21.69 -1.23
CA ILE A 191 0.47 22.04 -0.12
C ILE A 191 -0.06 23.46 -0.29
N GLU A 192 0.84 24.42 -0.50
CA GLU A 192 0.50 25.84 -0.62
C GLU A 192 -0.40 26.12 -1.83
N GLN A 193 -0.16 25.44 -2.95
CA GLN A 193 -0.83 25.74 -4.21
C GLN A 193 -2.09 24.90 -4.46
N GLN A 194 -2.20 23.70 -3.88
CA GLN A 194 -3.24 22.74 -4.26
C GLN A 194 -3.94 22.11 -3.08
N SER A 195 -3.22 21.36 -2.24
CA SER A 195 -3.88 20.44 -1.31
C SER A 195 -4.31 21.07 0.00
N GLN A 196 -3.69 22.19 0.40
CA GLN A 196 -3.93 22.90 1.67
C GLN A 196 -3.81 21.99 2.91
N LYS A 197 -3.04 20.90 2.80
CA LYS A 197 -2.80 19.93 3.88
C LYS A 197 -1.72 20.42 4.85
N TYR A 198 -1.92 21.61 5.41
CA TYR A 198 -0.95 22.28 6.28
C TYR A 198 -0.58 21.48 7.54
N TRP A 199 -1.39 20.51 7.95
CA TRP A 199 -1.07 19.59 9.06
C TRP A 199 0.19 18.75 8.82
N PHE A 200 0.70 18.65 7.58
CA PHE A 200 2.02 18.04 7.35
C PHE A 200 3.15 18.83 8.01
N TYR A 201 3.02 20.16 8.15
CA TYR A 201 4.06 20.97 8.78
C TYR A 201 4.30 20.59 10.23
N ASP A 202 3.22 20.26 10.95
CA ASP A 202 3.31 19.78 12.32
C ASP A 202 3.94 18.39 12.38
N LEU A 203 3.64 17.52 11.41
CA LEU A 203 4.22 16.17 11.34
C LEU A 203 5.71 16.19 10.98
N TRP A 204 6.13 17.09 10.11
CA TRP A 204 7.54 17.25 9.74
C TRP A 204 8.34 18.05 10.76
N GLY A 205 7.69 18.90 11.55
CA GLY A 205 8.36 19.91 12.38
C GLY A 205 8.98 21.06 11.58
N GLN A 206 8.63 21.20 10.29
CA GLN A 206 9.15 22.24 9.39
C GLN A 206 8.13 22.61 8.30
N LYS A 207 8.34 23.78 7.69
CA LYS A 207 7.42 24.39 6.70
C LYS A 207 8.04 24.58 5.31
N ALA A 208 9.30 24.24 5.13
CA ALA A 208 10.05 24.51 3.92
C ALA A 208 10.94 23.31 3.57
N GLU A 209 11.41 23.28 2.32
CA GLU A 209 12.48 22.40 1.86
C GLU A 209 12.14 20.91 2.05
N VAL A 210 10.89 20.53 1.77
CA VAL A 210 10.42 19.14 1.81
C VAL A 210 10.08 18.66 0.41
N TRP A 211 10.81 17.65 -0.04
CA TRP A 211 10.55 16.94 -1.29
C TRP A 211 10.01 15.54 -1.00
N ARG A 212 8.94 15.16 -1.70
CA ARG A 212 8.35 13.83 -1.58
C ARG A 212 8.77 12.95 -2.75
N VAL A 213 9.23 11.74 -2.44
CA VAL A 213 9.28 10.62 -3.39
C VAL A 213 8.04 9.75 -3.15
N GLU A 214 7.22 9.56 -4.18
CA GLU A 214 5.98 8.80 -4.10
C GLU A 214 5.91 7.70 -5.17
N PHE A 215 5.60 6.48 -4.73
CA PHE A 215 5.39 5.31 -5.56
C PHE A 215 3.91 4.94 -5.57
N GLN A 216 3.21 5.29 -6.64
CA GLN A 216 1.86 4.81 -6.90
C GLN A 216 1.91 3.49 -7.66
N VAL A 217 1.25 2.47 -7.13
CA VAL A 217 1.13 1.14 -7.76
C VAL A 217 -0.33 0.74 -7.82
N ARG A 218 -0.80 0.29 -8.98
CA ARG A 218 -2.18 -0.15 -9.21
C ARG A 218 -2.31 -1.67 -9.33
N LYS A 219 -3.56 -2.12 -9.26
CA LYS A 219 -4.00 -3.52 -9.16
C LYS A 219 -3.25 -4.50 -10.04
N ASP A 220 -3.05 -4.21 -11.32
CA ASP A 220 -2.43 -5.17 -12.25
C ASP A 220 -0.99 -5.49 -11.84
N LYS A 221 -0.22 -4.46 -11.46
CA LYS A 221 1.16 -4.66 -10.97
C LYS A 221 1.15 -5.30 -9.60
N LEU A 222 0.31 -4.85 -8.67
CA LEU A 222 0.18 -5.45 -7.33
C LEU A 222 -0.14 -6.95 -7.40
N LYS A 223 -1.12 -7.34 -8.22
CA LYS A 223 -1.49 -8.74 -8.46
C LYS A 223 -0.35 -9.53 -9.08
N ALA A 224 0.36 -8.97 -10.06
CA ALA A 224 1.50 -9.64 -10.71
C ALA A 224 2.65 -9.94 -9.73
N ILE A 225 2.79 -9.14 -8.67
CA ILE A 225 3.72 -9.38 -7.57
C ILE A 225 3.02 -9.98 -6.35
N GLY A 226 1.87 -10.64 -6.50
CA GLY A 226 1.22 -11.37 -5.40
C GLY A 226 0.64 -10.51 -4.25
N ILE A 227 0.62 -9.19 -4.35
CA ILE A 227 -0.02 -8.30 -3.36
C ILE A 227 -1.49 -8.13 -3.74
N ASN A 228 -2.37 -8.89 -3.09
CA ASN A 228 -3.80 -8.89 -3.45
C ASN A 228 -4.70 -8.29 -2.37
N ARG A 229 -4.34 -8.47 -1.09
CA ARG A 229 -5.14 -8.08 0.09
C ARG A 229 -4.31 -7.24 1.07
N LEU A 230 -4.93 -6.66 2.09
CA LEU A 230 -4.25 -5.76 3.02
C LEU A 230 -3.11 -6.45 3.77
N GLU A 231 -3.34 -7.70 4.18
CA GLU A 231 -2.33 -8.53 4.83
C GLU A 231 -1.07 -8.71 3.96
N ASP A 232 -1.25 -8.93 2.65
CA ASP A 232 -0.13 -9.09 1.72
C ASP A 232 0.65 -7.77 1.60
N LEU A 233 -0.04 -6.63 1.52
CA LEU A 233 0.60 -5.32 1.44
C LEU A 233 1.44 -5.04 2.69
N ARG A 234 0.90 -5.30 3.89
CA ARG A 234 1.63 -5.15 5.15
C ARG A 234 2.90 -6.00 5.18
N ALA A 235 2.81 -7.20 4.64
CA ALA A 235 3.88 -8.19 4.63
C ALA A 235 4.99 -7.91 3.60
N PHE A 236 4.67 -7.28 2.47
CA PHE A 236 5.56 -7.20 1.31
C PHE A 236 5.81 -5.77 0.80
N LYS A 237 5.40 -4.73 1.53
CA LYS A 237 5.60 -3.33 1.10
C LYS A 237 7.08 -2.97 0.90
N GLY A 238 7.99 -3.41 1.77
CA GLY A 238 9.41 -3.13 1.63
C GLY A 238 10.02 -3.81 0.40
N ASP A 239 9.61 -5.06 0.15
CA ASP A 239 10.00 -5.78 -1.06
C ASP A 239 9.51 -5.08 -2.35
N LEU A 240 8.25 -4.62 -2.34
CA LEU A 240 7.66 -3.85 -3.45
C LEU A 240 8.46 -2.57 -3.70
N LEU A 241 8.72 -1.80 -2.64
CA LEU A 241 9.49 -0.55 -2.72
C LEU A 241 10.89 -0.77 -3.27
N ARG A 242 11.59 -1.82 -2.81
CA ARG A 242 12.92 -2.16 -3.32
C ARG A 242 12.91 -2.47 -4.82
N GLU A 243 11.92 -3.22 -5.32
CA GLU A 243 11.79 -3.48 -6.75
C GLU A 243 11.58 -2.20 -7.55
N LEU A 244 10.68 -1.34 -7.08
CA LEU A 244 10.40 -0.08 -7.75
C LEU A 244 11.63 0.84 -7.75
N ALA A 245 12.32 0.94 -6.60
CA ALA A 245 13.42 1.87 -6.41
C ALA A 245 14.75 1.41 -7.02
N THR A 246 14.90 0.12 -7.32
CA THR A 246 16.13 -0.42 -7.93
C THR A 246 15.95 -0.84 -9.38
N GLN A 247 14.75 -1.28 -9.76
CA GLN A 247 14.50 -1.85 -11.09
C GLN A 247 13.58 -0.99 -11.95
N HIS A 248 12.60 -0.29 -11.40
CA HIS A 248 11.68 0.53 -12.19
C HIS A 248 12.23 1.93 -12.43
N THR A 249 12.59 2.66 -11.38
CA THR A 249 13.09 4.03 -11.47
C THR A 249 14.19 4.23 -10.45
N SER A 250 15.24 4.96 -10.82
CA SER A 250 16.27 5.41 -9.89
C SER A 250 16.72 6.82 -10.23
N LEU A 251 17.09 7.59 -9.22
CA LEU A 251 17.73 8.89 -9.38
C LEU A 251 19.25 8.73 -9.26
N ARG A 252 19.98 9.25 -10.24
CA ARG A 252 21.42 9.03 -10.43
C ARG A 252 22.16 10.36 -10.59
N LEU A 253 23.45 10.37 -10.26
CA LEU A 253 24.33 11.50 -10.54
C LEU A 253 24.95 11.34 -11.93
N PRO A 254 24.73 12.28 -12.87
CA PRO A 254 25.37 12.25 -14.18
C PRO A 254 26.89 12.12 -14.11
N THR A 255 27.44 11.26 -14.95
CA THR A 255 28.89 11.09 -15.13
C THR A 255 29.23 11.09 -16.62
N GLY A 256 30.52 10.98 -16.96
CA GLY A 256 30.96 10.82 -18.35
C GLY A 256 30.61 9.44 -18.98
N ASP A 257 30.12 8.47 -18.20
CA ASP A 257 29.73 7.16 -18.75
C ASP A 257 28.43 7.30 -19.56
N GLN A 258 28.45 6.82 -20.81
CA GLN A 258 27.26 6.84 -21.69
C GLN A 258 26.14 5.92 -21.16
N ASN A 259 26.48 4.88 -20.40
CA ASN A 259 25.52 4.00 -19.78
C ASN A 259 25.06 4.56 -18.44
N ARG A 260 23.95 5.30 -18.49
CA ARG A 260 23.31 5.94 -17.33
C ARG A 260 22.98 4.98 -16.18
N SER A 261 22.79 3.68 -16.44
CA SER A 261 22.51 2.70 -15.37
C SER A 261 23.71 2.43 -14.45
N ARG A 262 24.93 2.76 -14.90
CA ARG A 262 26.17 2.64 -14.12
C ARG A 262 26.48 3.88 -13.29
N TRP A 263 25.73 4.96 -13.49
CA TRP A 263 25.88 6.17 -12.69
C TRP A 263 25.62 5.87 -11.21
N PRO A 264 26.37 6.49 -10.30
CA PRO A 264 26.13 6.33 -8.87
C PRO A 264 24.74 6.86 -8.50
N TYR A 265 24.16 6.30 -7.45
CA TYR A 265 22.90 6.79 -6.93
C TYR A 265 23.06 8.22 -6.41
N HIS A 266 22.02 9.01 -6.63
CA HIS A 266 21.90 10.32 -6.00
C HIS A 266 21.77 10.20 -4.47
N PRO A 267 22.31 11.13 -3.67
CA PRO A 267 22.14 11.13 -2.21
C PRO A 267 20.69 10.92 -1.74
N LEU A 268 19.73 11.63 -2.37
CA LEU A 268 18.28 11.41 -2.18
C LEU A 268 17.85 9.97 -2.37
N TRP A 269 18.37 9.30 -3.40
CA TRP A 269 18.01 7.92 -3.68
C TRP A 269 18.69 6.94 -2.74
N MET A 270 19.91 7.24 -2.27
CA MET A 270 20.59 6.42 -1.25
C MET A 270 19.82 6.47 0.06
N ALA A 271 19.45 7.67 0.53
CA ALA A 271 18.62 7.85 1.72
C ALA A 271 17.26 7.15 1.60
N LEU A 272 16.65 7.17 0.41
CA LEU A 272 15.44 6.40 0.11
C LEU A 272 15.65 4.88 0.23
N LEU A 273 16.73 4.34 -0.35
CA LEU A 273 17.02 2.91 -0.27
C LEU A 273 17.27 2.45 1.18
N GLU A 274 17.95 3.28 1.98
CA GLU A 274 18.14 3.05 3.41
C GLU A 274 16.81 3.10 4.18
N ALA A 275 15.94 4.07 3.88
CA ALA A 275 14.60 4.14 4.47
C ALA A 275 13.77 2.89 4.14
N ILE A 276 13.86 2.38 2.91
CA ILE A 276 13.19 1.16 2.46
C ILE A 276 13.70 -0.08 3.23
N GLU A 277 14.94 -0.10 3.70
CA GLU A 277 15.48 -1.22 4.47
C GLU A 277 14.81 -1.43 5.83
N HIS A 278 14.28 -0.34 6.40
CA HIS A 278 13.55 -0.35 7.66
C HIS A 278 12.08 -0.75 7.50
N GLU A 279 11.58 -0.86 6.26
CA GLU A 279 10.23 -1.33 5.99
C GLU A 279 10.16 -2.87 6.09
N PRO A 280 9.05 -3.45 6.59
CA PRO A 280 8.78 -4.88 6.51
C PRO A 280 9.07 -5.46 5.12
N GLN A 281 10.07 -6.33 5.06
CA GLN A 281 10.54 -6.98 3.84
C GLN A 281 10.98 -8.41 4.15
N THR A 282 10.81 -9.27 3.15
CA THR A 282 11.17 -10.68 3.18
C THR A 282 12.44 -10.98 2.38
N GLY A 283 12.87 -10.05 1.50
CA GLY A 283 14.02 -10.19 0.61
C GLY A 283 13.69 -10.95 -0.69
N LEU A 284 12.43 -11.32 -0.89
CA LEU A 284 12.03 -12.34 -1.86
C LEU A 284 11.66 -11.81 -3.23
N ILE A 285 11.32 -10.53 -3.31
CA ILE A 285 11.15 -9.88 -4.61
C ILE A 285 12.53 -9.63 -5.26
N ALA A 286 13.60 -9.51 -4.47
CA ALA A 286 14.97 -9.31 -4.96
C ALA A 286 15.61 -10.58 -5.57
N THR A 287 15.28 -11.76 -5.04
CA THR A 287 15.87 -13.05 -5.49
C THR A 287 15.15 -13.69 -6.67
N ALA A 288 13.91 -13.29 -6.93
CA ALA A 288 13.09 -13.86 -7.99
C ALA A 288 13.36 -13.18 -9.35
N ARG A 289 14.44 -13.59 -10.03
CA ARG A 289 14.58 -13.36 -11.48
C ARG A 289 13.46 -14.10 -12.23
N GLY A 290 12.32 -13.45 -12.41
CA GLY A 290 11.27 -13.87 -13.34
C GLY A 290 10.03 -14.56 -12.75
N ASP A 291 10.00 -14.93 -11.46
CA ASP A 291 8.84 -15.63 -10.87
C ASP A 291 8.47 -15.17 -9.44
N ILE A 292 8.43 -13.84 -9.27
CA ILE A 292 8.08 -13.17 -8.01
C ILE A 292 6.72 -13.69 -7.46
N SER A 293 5.76 -13.95 -8.35
CA SER A 293 4.42 -14.42 -7.97
C SER A 293 4.45 -15.78 -7.26
N ASN A 294 5.19 -16.77 -7.78
CA ASN A 294 5.26 -18.08 -7.14
C ASN A 294 6.05 -18.05 -5.84
N VAL A 295 7.11 -17.24 -5.76
CA VAL A 295 7.89 -17.08 -4.53
C VAL A 295 7.03 -16.47 -3.41
N LEU A 296 6.28 -15.42 -3.69
CA LEU A 296 5.39 -14.79 -2.69
C LEU A 296 4.19 -15.67 -2.36
N THR A 297 3.73 -16.50 -3.31
CA THR A 297 2.73 -17.52 -3.04
C THR A 297 3.27 -18.57 -2.06
N LEU A 298 4.50 -19.04 -2.27
CA LEU A 298 5.15 -19.98 -1.37
C LEU A 298 5.28 -19.41 0.04
N GLU A 299 5.69 -18.16 0.19
CA GLU A 299 5.76 -17.50 1.50
C GLU A 299 4.43 -17.38 2.21
N ARG A 300 3.37 -17.04 1.47
CA ARG A 300 2.03 -17.01 2.04
C ARG A 300 1.65 -18.40 2.56
N GLN A 301 1.98 -19.44 1.80
CA GLN A 301 1.76 -20.82 2.21
C GLN A 301 2.62 -21.19 3.43
N LEU A 302 3.88 -20.73 3.50
CA LEU A 302 4.76 -20.96 4.65
C LEU A 302 4.28 -20.22 5.90
N ARG A 303 3.79 -18.99 5.78
CA ARG A 303 3.18 -18.26 6.91
C ARG A 303 1.88 -18.90 7.38
N SER A 304 1.02 -19.33 6.46
CA SER A 304 -0.18 -20.09 6.80
C SER A 304 0.19 -21.38 7.52
N LEU A 305 1.13 -22.15 6.95
CA LEU A 305 1.63 -23.38 7.54
C LEU A 305 2.21 -23.11 8.93
N TYR A 306 2.99 -22.05 9.12
CA TYR A 306 3.52 -21.69 10.44
C TYR A 306 2.40 -21.38 11.45
N GLY A 307 1.31 -20.74 11.01
CA GLY A 307 0.09 -20.59 11.81
C GLY A 307 -0.56 -21.92 12.17
N ASP A 308 -0.74 -22.81 11.19
CA ASP A 308 -1.28 -24.16 11.40
C ASP A 308 -0.38 -24.98 12.35
N LEU A 309 0.93 -24.83 12.24
CA LEU A 309 1.90 -25.46 13.14
C LEU A 309 1.76 -24.96 14.58
N LYS A 310 1.48 -23.67 14.80
CA LYS A 310 1.17 -23.17 16.15
C LYS A 310 -0.09 -23.84 16.73
N ALA A 311 -1.12 -24.02 15.90
CA ALA A 311 -2.34 -24.71 16.32
C ALA A 311 -2.12 -26.21 16.61
N VAL A 312 -1.32 -26.91 15.79
CA VAL A 312 -0.92 -28.30 16.07
C VAL A 312 -0.08 -28.36 17.35
N GLY A 313 0.86 -27.43 17.53
CA GLY A 313 1.71 -27.35 18.70
C GLY A 313 0.93 -27.13 19.99
N SER A 314 -0.11 -26.28 19.97
CA SER A 314 -0.97 -26.07 21.15
C SER A 314 -1.73 -27.33 21.53
N VAL A 315 -2.34 -28.02 20.54
CA VAL A 315 -3.06 -29.28 20.78
C VAL A 315 -2.14 -30.37 21.34
N LEU A 316 -0.95 -30.55 20.75
CA LEU A 316 0.01 -31.55 21.23
C LEU A 316 0.51 -31.27 22.64
N SER A 317 0.72 -30.00 22.99
CA SER A 317 1.16 -29.60 24.34
C SER A 317 0.08 -29.95 25.38
N LEU A 318 -1.19 -29.66 25.07
CA LEU A 318 -2.34 -30.03 25.91
C LEU A 318 -2.49 -31.55 26.05
N MET A 319 -2.37 -32.32 24.96
CA MET A 319 -2.45 -33.78 25.00
C MET A 319 -1.33 -34.42 25.84
N GLN A 320 -0.17 -33.77 25.93
CA GLN A 320 0.96 -34.20 26.76
C GLN A 320 0.86 -33.72 28.21
N GLY A 321 -0.21 -33.00 28.58
CA GLY A 321 -0.39 -32.43 29.91
C GLY A 321 0.68 -31.40 30.27
N LYS A 322 1.31 -30.76 29.26
CA LYS A 322 2.35 -29.76 29.48
C LYS A 322 1.73 -28.37 29.62
N GLU A 323 2.19 -27.63 30.62
CA GLU A 323 1.85 -26.20 30.79
C GLU A 323 2.60 -25.33 29.78
N GLU A 324 3.79 -25.76 29.36
CA GLU A 324 4.63 -25.05 28.39
C GLU A 324 4.41 -25.55 26.95
N PRO A 325 4.43 -24.64 25.94
CA PRO A 325 4.33 -25.01 24.54
C PRO A 325 5.47 -25.94 24.09
N ILE A 326 5.14 -26.91 23.24
CA ILE A 326 6.13 -27.72 22.55
C ILE A 326 7.09 -26.84 21.75
N ALA A 327 8.39 -27.10 21.90
CA ALA A 327 9.42 -26.40 21.14
C ALA A 327 9.23 -26.59 19.64
N PHE A 328 9.44 -25.53 18.85
CA PHE A 328 9.22 -25.54 17.40
C PHE A 328 10.00 -26.65 16.68
N ILE A 329 11.29 -26.82 17.01
CA ILE A 329 12.14 -27.88 16.42
C ILE A 329 11.55 -29.26 16.72
N ARG A 330 11.10 -29.49 17.96
CA ARG A 330 10.51 -30.77 18.36
C ARG A 330 9.20 -31.05 17.63
N LEU A 331 8.38 -30.02 17.39
CA LEU A 331 7.19 -30.15 16.57
C LEU A 331 7.55 -30.58 15.14
N LEU A 332 8.56 -29.94 14.52
CA LEU A 332 9.02 -30.29 13.18
C LEU A 332 9.49 -31.75 13.07
N GLU A 333 10.13 -32.29 14.10
CA GLU A 333 10.54 -33.71 14.16
C GLU A 333 9.36 -34.69 14.18
N LEU A 334 8.23 -34.30 14.80
CA LEU A 334 7.05 -35.15 14.91
C LEU A 334 6.19 -35.14 13.64
N LEU A 335 6.18 -34.02 12.90
CA LEU A 335 5.32 -33.81 11.74
C LEU A 335 5.38 -34.92 10.68
N PRO A 336 6.54 -35.43 10.23
CA PRO A 336 6.58 -36.47 9.20
C PRO A 336 5.77 -37.71 9.56
N SER A 337 5.85 -38.13 10.83
CA SER A 337 5.12 -39.30 11.34
C SER A 337 3.61 -39.06 11.45
N MET A 338 3.19 -37.82 11.66
CA MET A 338 1.78 -37.43 11.71
C MET A 338 1.18 -37.34 10.30
N LEU A 339 1.90 -36.70 9.38
CA LEU A 339 1.46 -36.49 8.00
C LEU A 339 1.45 -37.79 7.19
N SER A 340 2.39 -38.70 7.45
CA SER A 340 2.47 -39.99 6.74
C SER A 340 1.20 -40.82 6.88
N ARG A 341 0.48 -40.70 8.01
CA ARG A 341 -0.81 -41.39 8.24
C ARG A 341 -1.91 -40.95 7.30
N THR A 342 -1.82 -39.72 6.79
CA THR A 342 -2.81 -39.11 5.88
C THR A 342 -2.36 -39.08 4.42
N HIS A 343 -1.07 -39.33 4.16
CA HIS A 343 -0.50 -39.20 2.83
C HIS A 343 -0.88 -40.37 1.92
N GLN A 344 -1.38 -40.05 0.73
CA GLN A 344 -1.60 -41.00 -0.36
C GLN A 344 -0.87 -40.49 -1.61
N ASP A 345 0.13 -41.23 -2.09
CA ASP A 345 1.03 -40.77 -3.16
C ASP A 345 0.30 -40.49 -4.48
N THR A 346 -0.69 -41.32 -4.83
CA THR A 346 -1.51 -41.14 -6.04
C THR A 346 -2.36 -39.88 -6.00
N VAL A 347 -3.04 -39.62 -4.88
CA VAL A 347 -3.83 -38.39 -4.66
C VAL A 347 -2.91 -37.17 -4.66
N TRP A 348 -1.77 -37.25 -3.97
CA TRP A 348 -0.78 -36.18 -3.91
C TRP A 348 -0.28 -35.76 -5.29
N ARG A 349 0.17 -36.72 -6.11
CA ARG A 349 0.67 -36.45 -7.47
C ARG A 349 -0.40 -35.79 -8.33
N ASN A 350 -1.64 -36.27 -8.26
CA ASN A 350 -2.76 -35.72 -9.02
C ASN A 350 -3.09 -34.28 -8.59
N ASP A 351 -3.25 -34.03 -7.29
CA ASP A 351 -3.62 -32.71 -6.76
C ASP A 351 -2.51 -31.67 -6.98
N VAL A 352 -1.26 -32.05 -6.73
CA VAL A 352 -0.10 -31.18 -7.00
C VAL A 352 -0.01 -30.89 -8.50
N GLY A 353 -0.17 -31.90 -9.35
CA GLY A 353 -0.18 -31.73 -10.81
C GLY A 353 -1.27 -30.78 -11.30
N GLN A 354 -2.48 -30.88 -10.77
CA GLN A 354 -3.58 -29.96 -11.09
C GLN A 354 -3.29 -28.53 -10.62
N ARG A 355 -2.75 -28.36 -9.40
CA ARG A 355 -2.34 -27.05 -8.89
C ARG A 355 -1.21 -26.43 -9.74
N MET A 356 -0.23 -27.23 -10.17
CA MET A 356 0.82 -26.78 -11.10
C MET A 356 0.23 -26.33 -12.43
N LYS A 357 -0.72 -27.10 -12.99
CA LYS A 357 -1.39 -26.74 -14.24
C LYS A 357 -2.16 -25.42 -14.11
N LYS A 358 -2.93 -25.24 -13.03
CA LYS A 358 -3.64 -23.98 -12.75
C LYS A 358 -2.69 -22.78 -12.64
N ARG A 359 -1.59 -22.92 -11.89
CA ARG A 359 -0.57 -21.87 -11.77
C ARG A 359 0.08 -21.50 -13.10
N ARG A 360 0.42 -22.48 -13.94
CA ARG A 360 0.94 -22.23 -15.30
C ARG A 360 -0.03 -21.47 -16.19
N LEU A 361 -1.33 -21.62 -15.95
CA LEU A 361 -2.40 -20.94 -16.69
C LEU A 361 -2.83 -19.60 -16.04
N GLY A 362 -2.19 -19.18 -14.95
CA GLY A 362 -2.51 -17.93 -14.24
C GLY A 362 -3.87 -17.92 -13.54
N GLN A 363 -4.42 -19.10 -13.22
CA GLN A 363 -5.71 -19.29 -12.55
C GLN A 363 -5.60 -19.39 -11.03
#